data_AF-A0A9J7BVL5-F1
#
_entry.id   AF-A0A9J7BVL5-F1
#
_cell.length_a   1.000
_cell.length_b   1.000
_cell.length_c   1.000
_cell.angle_alpha   90.00
_cell.angle_beta   90.00
_cell.angle_gamma   90.00
#
_symmetry.space_group_name_H-M   'P 1'
#
loop_
_entity.id
_entity.type
_entity.pdbx_description
1 polymer ?
#
loop_
_entity_poly.entity_id
_entity_poly.type
_entity_poly.pdbx_seq_one_letter_code
_entity_poly.pdbx_strand_id
1 'polypeptide(L)'
;MPEFDDFERELQEALEHRPAPPGLKRKIMERRAERHAPRPWFAVASAALWMKLAATLVIVAILAGGGLEWRARKVEEQRRGEAARQQVLTALRITGHALDKVQAKLAEHDEDGN
;
A
#
# COMPACT_ATOMS: atom_id res chain seq x y z
N MET A 1 6.76 -38.44 63.52
CA MET A 1 6.02 -37.30 62.94
C MET A 1 4.84 -37.90 62.18
N PRO A 2 3.67 -38.05 62.84
CA PRO A 2 2.54 -38.81 62.27
C PRO A 2 1.90 -38.14 61.05
N GLU A 3 1.99 -36.82 60.90
CA GLU A 3 1.41 -36.10 59.74
C GLU A 3 2.04 -36.49 58.40
N PHE A 4 3.31 -36.86 58.39
CA PHE A 4 4.00 -37.24 57.15
C PHE A 4 3.49 -38.60 56.65
N ASP A 5 3.25 -39.55 57.56
CA ASP A 5 2.72 -40.87 57.24
C ASP A 5 1.26 -40.79 56.75
N ASP A 6 0.47 -39.85 57.29
CA ASP A 6 -0.91 -39.63 56.83
C ASP A 6 -0.96 -39.01 55.43
N PHE A 7 -0.10 -38.04 55.14
CA PHE A 7 0.04 -37.45 53.80
C PHE A 7 0.53 -38.47 52.76
N GLU A 8 1.52 -39.29 53.12
CA GLU A 8 2.10 -40.29 52.22
C GLU A 8 1.07 -41.37 51.87
N ARG A 9 0.22 -41.76 52.84
CA ARG A 9 -0.89 -42.69 52.64
C ARG A 9 -1.98 -42.13 51.73
N GLU A 10 -2.37 -40.86 51.92
CA GLU A 10 -3.36 -40.19 51.07
C GLU A 10 -2.86 -40.02 49.63
N LEU A 11 -1.56 -39.76 49.47
CA LEU A 11 -0.91 -39.68 48.16
C LEU A 11 -0.90 -41.04 47.46
N GLN A 12 -0.62 -42.11 48.21
CA GLN A 12 -0.62 -43.48 47.69
C GLN A 12 -2.01 -43.91 47.21
N GLU A 13 -3.05 -43.56 47.97
CA GLU A 13 -4.44 -43.85 47.64
C GLU A 13 -4.91 -43.05 46.40
N ALA A 14 -4.48 -41.79 46.28
CA ALA A 14 -4.77 -40.95 45.11
C ALA A 14 -4.02 -41.39 43.84
N LEU A 15 -2.81 -41.96 43.98
CA LEU A 15 -1.99 -42.45 42.88
C LEU A 15 -2.25 -43.91 42.53
N GLU A 16 -3.10 -44.61 43.30
CA GLU A 16 -3.44 -45.99 43.04
C GLU A 16 -4.03 -46.15 41.64
N HIS A 17 -3.46 -47.07 40.86
CA HIS A 17 -3.73 -47.15 39.44
C HIS A 17 -5.12 -47.75 39.19
N ARG A 18 -6.10 -46.88 38.90
CA ARG A 18 -7.46 -47.31 38.53
C ARG A 18 -7.50 -47.68 37.05
N PRO A 19 -7.96 -48.90 36.67
CA PRO A 19 -8.06 -49.26 35.26
C PRO A 19 -9.00 -48.30 34.55
N ALA A 20 -8.57 -47.80 33.40
CA ALA A 20 -9.35 -46.85 32.63
C ALA A 20 -10.69 -47.49 32.21
N PRO A 21 -11.82 -46.78 32.37
CA PRO A 21 -13.12 -47.30 31.98
C PRO A 21 -13.16 -47.61 30.48
N PRO A 22 -13.79 -48.73 30.07
CA PRO A 22 -13.86 -49.12 28.67
C PRO A 22 -14.54 -48.02 27.85
N GLY A 23 -13.86 -47.54 26.81
CA GLY A 23 -14.34 -46.46 25.93
C GLY A 23 -13.87 -45.04 26.27
N LEU A 24 -13.09 -44.84 27.35
CA LEU A 24 -12.52 -43.52 27.69
C LEU A 24 -11.67 -42.95 26.55
N LYS A 25 -10.78 -43.79 25.98
CA LYS A 25 -9.94 -43.41 24.83
C LYS A 25 -10.79 -42.95 23.64
N ARG A 26 -11.86 -43.68 23.32
CA ARG A 26 -12.77 -43.32 22.21
C ARG A 26 -13.41 -41.96 22.43
N LYS A 27 -13.99 -41.73 23.62
CA LYS A 27 -14.66 -40.49 23.98
C LYS A 27 -13.71 -39.27 23.99
N ILE A 28 -12.45 -39.47 24.41
CA ILE A 28 -11.41 -38.44 24.35
C ILE A 28 -11.03 -38.14 22.89
N MET A 29 -10.87 -39.16 22.06
CA MET A 29 -10.54 -38.98 20.65
C MET A 29 -11.67 -38.29 19.87
N GLU A 30 -12.93 -38.64 20.14
CA GLU A 30 -14.11 -37.96 19.58
C GLU A 30 -14.14 -36.47 19.97
N ARG A 31 -13.99 -36.16 21.27
CA ARG A 31 -13.93 -34.76 21.74
C ARG A 31 -12.76 -33.97 21.15
N ARG A 32 -11.62 -34.64 20.90
CA ARG A 32 -10.47 -34.01 20.25
C ARG A 32 -10.79 -33.72 18.79
N ALA A 33 -11.40 -34.66 18.07
CA ALA A 33 -11.81 -34.49 16.68
C ALA A 33 -12.82 -33.34 16.53
N GLU A 34 -13.82 -33.25 17.42
CA GLU A 34 -14.80 -32.15 17.43
C GLU A 34 -14.17 -30.77 17.66
N ARG A 35 -13.13 -30.69 18.50
CA ARG A 35 -12.40 -29.44 18.75
C ARG A 35 -11.48 -29.02 17.59
N HIS A 36 -10.95 -29.99 16.85
CA HIS A 36 -10.05 -29.75 15.72
C HIS A 36 -10.79 -29.68 14.38
N ALA A 37 -12.09 -30.01 14.34
CA ALA A 37 -12.91 -29.82 13.17
C ALA A 37 -12.91 -28.33 12.79
N PRO A 38 -12.50 -27.98 11.55
CA PRO A 38 -12.47 -26.60 11.13
C PRO A 38 -13.89 -26.03 11.23
N ARG A 39 -14.09 -25.08 12.14
CA ARG A 39 -15.41 -24.49 12.33
C ARG A 39 -15.74 -23.68 11.07
N PRO A 40 -16.89 -23.92 10.43
CA PRO A 40 -17.18 -23.37 9.10
C PRO A 40 -17.13 -21.85 9.08
N TRP A 41 -17.48 -21.19 10.20
CA TRP A 41 -17.46 -19.72 10.31
C TRP A 41 -16.08 -19.08 10.13
N PHE A 42 -14.98 -19.77 10.49
CA PHE A 42 -13.63 -19.24 10.25
C PHE A 42 -13.29 -19.18 8.76
N ALA A 43 -13.77 -20.14 7.97
CA ALA A 43 -13.56 -20.17 6.52
C ALA A 43 -14.36 -19.06 5.82
N VAL A 44 -15.59 -18.78 6.28
CA VAL A 44 -16.39 -17.67 5.74
C VAL A 44 -15.77 -16.32 6.13
N ALA A 45 -15.28 -16.18 7.36
CA ALA A 45 -14.64 -14.97 7.85
C ALA A 45 -13.33 -14.68 7.11
N SER A 46 -12.50 -15.70 6.85
CA SER A 46 -11.27 -15.54 6.08
C SER A 46 -11.57 -15.19 4.62
N ALA A 47 -12.53 -15.84 3.98
CA ALA A 47 -12.96 -15.50 2.61
C ALA A 47 -13.45 -14.05 2.52
N ALA A 48 -14.26 -13.58 3.47
CA ALA A 48 -14.70 -12.20 3.53
C ALA A 48 -13.53 -11.22 3.73
N LEU A 49 -12.53 -11.58 4.53
CA LEU A 49 -11.33 -10.77 4.73
C LEU A 49 -10.53 -10.63 3.42
N TRP A 50 -10.32 -11.74 2.71
CA TRP A 50 -9.63 -11.76 1.42
C TRP A 50 -10.39 -10.95 0.35
N MET A 51 -11.73 -11.04 0.36
CA MET A 51 -12.56 -10.24 -0.54
C MET A 51 -12.44 -8.74 -0.27
N LYS A 52 -12.39 -8.33 1.00
CA LYS A 52 -12.17 -6.92 1.38
C LYS A 52 -10.79 -6.43 0.97
N LEU A 53 -9.75 -7.24 1.15
CA LEU A 53 -8.39 -6.91 0.69
C LEU A 53 -8.33 -6.74 -0.83
N ALA A 54 -8.95 -7.66 -1.58
CA ALA A 54 -9.03 -7.57 -3.04
C ALA A 54 -9.76 -6.29 -3.48
N ALA A 55 -10.89 -5.95 -2.86
CA ALA A 55 -11.62 -4.71 -3.14
C ALA A 55 -10.78 -3.46 -2.87
N THR A 56 -10.03 -3.42 -1.76
CA THR A 56 -9.15 -2.27 -1.46
C THR A 56 -8.02 -2.12 -2.46
N LEU A 57 -7.42 -3.23 -2.92
CA LEU A 57 -6.37 -3.18 -3.94
C LEU A 57 -6.89 -2.65 -5.28
N VAL A 58 -8.09 -3.06 -5.71
CA VAL A 58 -8.71 -2.55 -6.94
C VAL A 58 -8.98 -1.05 -6.83
N ILE A 59 -9.53 -0.58 -5.70
CA ILE A 59 -9.79 0.85 -5.48
C ILE A 59 -8.48 1.65 -5.53
N VAL A 60 -7.43 1.18 -4.84
CA VAL A 60 -6.12 1.83 -4.86
C VAL A 60 -5.53 1.83 -6.27
N ALA A 61 -5.65 0.73 -7.03
CA ALA A 61 -5.16 0.66 -8.40
C ALA A 61 -5.90 1.63 -9.34
N ILE A 62 -7.21 1.81 -9.17
CA ILE A 62 -7.98 2.79 -9.95
C ILE A 62 -7.55 4.22 -9.59
N LEU A 63 -7.41 4.54 -8.30
CA LEU A 63 -7.02 5.87 -7.85
C LEU A 63 -5.57 6.21 -8.22
N ALA A 64 -4.65 5.25 -8.04
CA ALA A 64 -3.24 5.41 -8.38
C ALA A 64 -3.02 5.40 -9.90
N GLY A 65 -3.72 4.53 -10.64
CA GLY A 65 -3.67 4.46 -12.09
C GLY A 65 -4.16 5.74 -12.76
N GLY A 66 -5.28 6.30 -12.29
CA GLY A 66 -5.78 7.60 -12.76
C GLY A 66 -4.82 8.76 -12.45
N GLY A 67 -4.13 8.72 -11.31
CA GLY A 67 -3.14 9.75 -10.93
C GLY A 67 -1.81 9.65 -11.68
N LEU A 68 -1.37 8.43 -12.00
CA LEU A 68 -0.11 8.20 -12.72
C LEU A 68 -0.20 8.58 -14.20
N GLU A 69 -1.33 8.30 -14.87
CA GLU A 69 -1.56 8.78 -16.24
C GLU A 69 -1.58 10.31 -16.31
N TRP A 70 -2.16 10.98 -15.30
CA TRP A 70 -2.21 12.44 -15.26
C TRP A 70 -0.82 13.07 -15.13
N ARG A 71 0.08 12.45 -14.36
CA ARG A 71 1.49 12.86 -14.28
C ARG A 71 2.25 12.58 -15.58
N ALA A 72 2.03 11.42 -16.20
CA ALA A 72 2.66 11.08 -17.47
C ALA A 72 2.27 12.07 -18.59
N ARG A 73 0.98 12.39 -18.71
CA ARG A 73 0.50 13.38 -19.69
C ARG A 73 1.06 14.78 -19.46
N LYS A 74 1.19 15.20 -18.20
CA LYS A 74 1.75 16.53 -17.89
C LYS A 74 3.20 16.69 -18.34
N VAL A 75 4.01 15.65 -18.19
CA VAL A 75 5.41 15.67 -18.65
C VAL A 75 5.47 15.76 -20.18
N GLU A 76 4.54 15.12 -20.87
CA GLU A 76 4.49 15.10 -22.33
C GLU A 76 3.99 16.43 -22.92
N GLU A 77 3.01 17.07 -22.25
CA GLU A 77 2.55 18.43 -22.59
C GLU A 77 3.65 19.49 -22.38
N GLN A 78 4.48 19.34 -21.34
CA GLN A 78 5.61 20.24 -21.09
C GLN A 78 6.62 20.19 -22.25
N ARG A 79 6.96 19.00 -22.76
CA ARG A 79 7.88 18.86 -23.89
C ARG A 79 7.37 19.51 -25.18
N ARG A 80 6.06 19.45 -25.44
CA ARG A 80 5.46 20.11 -26.62
C ARG A 80 5.38 21.63 -26.46
N GLY A 81 5.17 22.13 -25.25
CA GLY A 81 5.12 23.57 -24.98
C GLY A 81 6.49 24.26 -25.03
N GLU A 82 7.57 23.55 -24.72
CA GLU A 82 8.93 24.09 -24.72
C GLU A 82 9.43 24.47 -26.12
N ALA A 83 9.16 23.63 -27.14
CA ALA A 83 9.57 23.92 -28.51
C ALA A 83 8.88 25.19 -29.07
N ALA A 84 7.59 25.37 -28.80
CA ALA A 84 6.85 26.55 -29.22
C ALA A 84 7.36 27.82 -28.51
N ARG A 85 7.69 27.73 -27.22
CA ARG A 85 8.27 28.84 -26.45
C ARG A 85 9.63 29.29 -26.99
N GLN A 86 10.49 28.35 -27.38
CA GLN A 86 11.79 28.68 -27.94
C GLN A 86 11.69 29.47 -29.26
N GLN A 87 10.73 29.10 -30.14
CA GLN A 87 10.51 29.81 -31.39
C GLN A 87 10.04 31.26 -31.16
N VAL A 88 9.10 31.45 -30.23
CA VAL A 88 8.60 32.79 -29.87
C VAL A 88 9.70 33.66 -29.25
N LEU A 89 10.50 33.11 -28.33
CA LEU A 89 11.63 33.83 -27.74
C LEU A 89 12.69 34.22 -28.78
N THR A 90 12.91 33.36 -29.78
CA THR A 90 13.83 33.64 -30.88
C THR A 90 13.31 34.77 -31.76
N ALA A 91 12.02 34.73 -32.12
CA ALA A 91 11.38 35.79 -32.89
C ALA A 91 11.46 37.14 -32.15
N LEU A 92 11.13 37.15 -30.86
CA LEU A 92 11.24 38.35 -30.01
C LEU A 92 12.67 38.90 -29.96
N ARG A 93 13.69 38.02 -29.91
CA ARG A 93 15.10 38.44 -29.89
C ARG A 93 15.53 39.09 -31.21
N ILE A 94 15.07 38.54 -32.34
CA ILE A 94 15.32 39.11 -33.67
C ILE A 94 14.65 40.48 -33.78
N THR A 95 13.39 40.59 -33.33
CA THR A 95 12.66 41.85 -33.34
C THR A 95 13.32 42.89 -32.44
N GLY A 96 13.80 42.51 -31.25
CA GLY A 96 14.57 43.39 -30.37
C GLY A 96 15.81 43.96 -31.07
N HIS A 97 16.62 43.11 -31.69
CA HIS A 97 17.79 43.55 -32.44
C HIS A 97 17.46 44.42 -33.66
N ALA A 98 16.31 44.22 -34.30
CA ALA A 98 15.86 45.07 -35.38
C ALA A 98 15.44 46.46 -34.87
N LEU A 99 14.77 46.50 -33.71
CA LEU A 99 14.35 47.74 -33.08
C LEU A 99 15.55 48.58 -32.61
N ASP A 100 16.55 47.95 -31.99
CA ASP A 100 17.79 48.62 -31.57
C ASP A 100 18.54 49.25 -32.76
N LYS A 101 18.61 48.56 -33.90
CA LYS A 101 19.25 49.08 -35.12
C LYS A 101 18.50 50.27 -35.70
N VAL A 102 17.17 50.24 -35.67
CA VAL A 102 16.34 51.36 -36.11
C VAL A 102 16.55 52.55 -35.18
N GLN A 103 16.54 52.34 -33.87
CA GLN A 103 16.77 53.40 -32.89
C GLN A 103 18.17 54.03 -33.03
N ALA A 104 19.21 53.22 -33.23
CA ALA A 104 20.57 53.70 -33.46
C ALA A 104 20.66 54.58 -34.72
N LYS A 105 20.03 54.16 -35.83
CA LYS A 105 20.00 54.95 -37.06
C LYS A 105 19.20 56.25 -36.93
N LEU A 106 18.11 56.24 -36.16
CA LEU A 106 17.37 57.47 -35.87
C LEU A 106 18.19 58.43 -35.01
N ALA A 107 18.95 57.93 -34.02
CA ALA A 107 19.82 58.75 -33.19
C ALA A 107 20.98 59.37 -34.00
N GLU A 108 21.62 58.59 -34.87
CA GLU A 108 22.65 59.10 -35.79
C GLU A 108 22.08 60.18 -36.72
N HIS A 109 20.85 60.02 -37.21
CA HIS A 109 20.25 61.00 -38.12
C HIS A 109 19.75 62.28 -37.45
N ASP A 110 19.44 62.22 -36.14
CA ASP A 110 19.05 63.38 -35.33
C ASP A 110 20.27 64.24 -34.96
N GLU A 111 21.46 63.63 -34.80
CA GLU A 111 22.73 64.34 -34.57
C GLU A 111 23.32 65.00 -35.83
N ASP A 112 23.12 64.38 -37.01
CA ASP A 112 23.56 64.95 -38.31
C ASP A 112 22.61 66.04 -38.87
N GLY A 113 21.46 66.25 -38.23
CA GLY A 113 20.39 67.16 -38.66
C GLY A 113 20.34 68.53 -37.95
N ASN A 114 21.31 68.84 -37.08
CA ASN A 114 21.43 70.11 -36.34
C ASN A 114 22.73 70.84 -36.67
#